data_AF-A0A553P7S9-F1
#
_entry.id   AF-A0A553P7S9-F1
#
_cell.length_a   1.000
_cell.length_b   1.000
_cell.length_c   1.000
_cell.angle_alpha   90.00
_cell.angle_beta   90.00
_cell.angle_gamma   90.00
#
_symmetry.space_group_name_H-M   'P 1'
#
loop_
_entity.id
_entity.type
_entity.pdbx_description
1 polymer ?
#
loop_
_entity_poly.entity_id
_entity_poly.type
_entity_poly.pdbx_seq_one_letter_code
_entity_poly.pdbx_strand_id
1 'polypeptide(L)'
;MSSPDEYVNSYDVEFDKANSKKAQLIIFNVITFLASLSIFGLCIWIRFDLDFREWVYEIDWFAYWYCMYVILLGMVLVLATSGGQIAAIMYDSVGTLTLCQILFVCCMLFELTGCVVILVYGVEESHVLTEQLKDVFKTLIYRINYDPRAMRILRIIQEYVGCCGANGSEDYSDAMKPVPWECRDPVKGGEYPYGCAQQLAWWLEPWSATMAAFCLLLLVVHVIQIVFTSQLKTSLRVLLQSEEYHYPEEDNRYGEDDRRYQSEKYLKNGNYRYQSDSDAYND
;
A
#
# COMPACT_ATOMS: atom_id res chain seq x y z
N MET A 1 27.53 26.02 -37.70
CA MET A 1 28.51 25.35 -36.82
C MET A 1 28.37 26.07 -35.49
N SER A 2 27.59 25.51 -34.57
CA SER A 2 27.48 26.02 -33.20
C SER A 2 28.87 25.97 -32.55
N SER A 3 29.19 26.99 -31.75
CA SER A 3 30.47 27.04 -31.03
C SER A 3 30.55 25.85 -30.06
N PRO A 4 31.73 25.23 -29.88
CA PRO A 4 31.94 24.21 -28.83
C PRO A 4 31.41 24.64 -27.45
N ASP A 5 31.53 25.93 -27.11
CA ASP A 5 31.08 26.49 -25.82
C ASP A 5 29.54 26.47 -25.67
N GLU A 6 28.81 26.59 -26.78
CA GLU A 6 27.34 26.58 -26.79
C GLU A 6 26.79 25.17 -26.52
N TYR A 7 27.53 24.14 -26.97
CA TYR A 7 27.17 22.74 -26.74
C TYR A 7 27.38 22.33 -25.28
N VAL A 8 28.50 22.73 -24.66
CA VAL A 8 28.82 22.43 -23.25
C VAL A 8 27.76 23.03 -22.32
N ASN A 9 27.38 24.29 -22.52
CA ASN A 9 26.37 24.94 -21.69
C ASN A 9 24.98 24.28 -21.81
N SER A 10 24.61 23.77 -23.00
CA SER A 10 23.36 23.05 -23.18
C SER A 10 23.34 21.69 -22.45
N TYR A 11 24.49 21.02 -22.35
CA TYR A 11 24.61 19.73 -21.67
C TYR A 11 24.46 19.88 -20.15
N ASP A 12 25.13 20.87 -19.56
CA ASP A 12 25.10 21.12 -18.12
C ASP A 12 23.69 21.45 -17.62
N VAL A 13 22.94 22.26 -18.39
CA VAL A 13 21.54 22.61 -18.07
C VAL A 13 20.62 21.39 -18.10
N GLU A 14 20.80 20.46 -19.05
CA GLU A 14 19.99 19.24 -19.10
C GLU A 14 20.38 18.23 -18.00
N PHE A 15 21.67 18.17 -17.65
CA PHE A 15 22.16 17.34 -16.56
C PHE A 15 21.59 17.75 -15.20
N ASP A 16 21.55 19.06 -14.90
CA ASP A 16 20.98 19.57 -13.65
C ASP A 16 19.47 19.32 -13.55
N LYS A 17 18.74 19.48 -14.66
CA LYS A 17 17.31 19.13 -14.72
C LYS A 17 17.08 17.63 -14.47
N ALA A 18 17.92 16.76 -15.02
CA ALA A 18 17.84 15.33 -14.80
C ALA A 18 18.10 14.97 -13.33
N ASN A 19 19.12 15.55 -12.70
CA ASN A 19 19.43 15.31 -11.29
C ASN A 19 18.31 15.80 -10.34
N SER A 20 17.71 16.95 -10.62
CA SER A 20 16.56 17.45 -9.85
C SER A 20 15.38 16.46 -9.90
N LYS A 21 15.07 15.92 -11.08
CA LYS A 21 14.02 14.91 -11.26
C LYS A 21 14.35 13.59 -10.57
N LYS A 22 15.62 13.14 -10.59
CA LYS A 22 16.06 11.95 -9.85
C LYS A 22 15.82 12.11 -8.36
N ALA A 23 16.22 13.25 -7.78
CA ALA A 23 16.03 13.52 -6.36
C ALA A 23 14.55 13.52 -5.96
N GLN A 24 13.69 14.20 -6.74
CA GLN A 24 12.24 14.20 -6.51
C GLN A 24 11.67 12.77 -6.56
N LEU A 25 12.03 11.98 -7.58
CA LEU A 25 11.53 10.63 -7.77
C LEU A 25 11.99 9.68 -6.65
N ILE A 26 13.22 9.82 -6.16
CA ILE A 26 13.73 9.07 -5.00
C ILE A 26 12.91 9.41 -3.75
N ILE A 27 12.66 10.70 -3.48
CA ILE A 27 11.86 11.12 -2.32
C ILE A 27 10.46 10.50 -2.37
N PHE A 28 9.75 10.60 -3.49
CA PHE A 28 8.43 9.99 -3.63
C PHE A 28 8.46 8.47 -3.47
N ASN A 29 9.47 7.79 -4.00
CA ASN A 29 9.62 6.34 -3.83
C ASN A 29 9.90 5.94 -2.39
N VAL A 30 10.73 6.69 -1.66
CA VAL A 30 10.97 6.44 -0.24
C VAL A 30 9.69 6.62 0.57
N ILE A 31 8.93 7.69 0.33
CA ILE A 31 7.63 7.92 1.00
C ILE A 31 6.66 6.77 0.71
N THR A 32 6.55 6.37 -0.55
CA THR A 32 5.69 5.26 -0.99
C THR A 32 6.11 3.93 -0.37
N PHE A 33 7.41 3.68 -0.28
CA PHE A 33 7.98 2.49 0.36
C PHE A 33 7.65 2.46 1.85
N LEU A 34 7.83 3.57 2.56
CA LEU A 34 7.50 3.64 3.99
C LEU A 34 5.99 3.52 4.23
N ALA A 35 5.16 4.18 3.40
CA ALA A 35 3.70 4.08 3.49
C ALA A 35 3.20 2.65 3.25
N SER A 36 3.69 1.97 2.21
CA SER A 36 3.35 0.57 1.95
C SER A 36 3.83 -0.37 3.06
N LEU A 37 4.99 -0.12 3.66
CA LEU A 37 5.46 -0.87 4.83
C LEU A 37 4.53 -0.68 6.05
N SER A 38 4.08 0.55 6.29
CA SER A 38 3.14 0.85 7.37
C SER A 38 1.79 0.17 7.17
N ILE A 39 1.21 0.24 5.96
CA ILE A 39 -0.07 -0.40 5.64
C ILE A 39 0.05 -1.92 5.70
N PHE A 40 1.15 -2.49 5.21
CA PHE A 40 1.46 -3.92 5.34
C PHE A 40 1.52 -4.35 6.82
N GLY A 41 2.21 -3.56 7.66
CA GLY A 41 2.25 -3.77 9.10
C GLY A 41 0.87 -3.72 9.76
N LEU A 42 0.03 -2.76 9.36
CA LEU A 42 -1.35 -2.63 9.84
C LEU A 42 -2.20 -3.85 9.42
N CYS A 43 -2.08 -4.32 8.17
CA CYS A 43 -2.77 -5.51 7.70
C CYS A 43 -2.37 -6.76 8.49
N ILE A 44 -1.07 -6.91 8.78
CA ILE A 44 -0.55 -7.99 9.62
C ILE A 44 -1.09 -7.87 11.04
N TRP A 45 -1.07 -6.67 11.62
CA TRP A 45 -1.56 -6.45 12.98
C TRP A 45 -3.04 -6.85 13.12
N ILE A 46 -3.92 -6.36 12.24
CA ILE A 46 -5.34 -6.74 12.21
C ILE A 46 -5.49 -8.26 12.00
N ARG A 47 -4.65 -8.88 11.15
CA ARG A 47 -4.72 -10.32 10.88
C ARG A 47 -4.32 -11.19 12.08
N PHE A 48 -3.39 -10.72 12.91
CA PHE A 48 -2.88 -11.45 14.07
C PHE A 48 -3.51 -11.03 15.40
N ASP A 49 -4.39 -10.03 15.38
CA ASP A 49 -5.21 -9.72 16.54
C ASP A 49 -5.99 -10.97 16.98
N LEU A 50 -5.76 -11.38 18.24
CA LEU A 50 -6.19 -12.69 18.73
C LEU A 50 -7.72 -12.78 18.77
N ASP A 51 -8.35 -11.71 19.24
CA ASP A 51 -9.80 -11.61 19.40
C ASP A 51 -10.47 -11.61 18.03
N PHE A 52 -10.02 -10.72 17.14
CA PHE A 52 -10.58 -10.64 15.78
C PHE A 52 -10.39 -11.93 14.98
N ARG A 53 -9.23 -12.59 15.13
CA ARG A 53 -8.96 -13.86 14.46
C ARG A 53 -9.89 -14.97 14.93
N GLU A 54 -10.13 -15.05 16.24
CA GLU A 54 -11.09 -16.00 16.78
C GLU A 54 -12.47 -15.72 16.22
N TRP A 55 -12.92 -14.47 16.21
CA TRP A 55 -14.24 -14.12 15.67
C TRP A 55 -14.42 -14.58 14.23
N VAL A 56 -13.50 -14.24 13.33
CA VAL A 56 -13.64 -14.60 11.91
C VAL A 56 -13.68 -16.12 11.70
N TYR A 57 -12.86 -16.88 12.43
CA TYR A 57 -12.80 -18.34 12.32
C TYR A 57 -14.02 -19.05 12.95
N GLU A 58 -14.64 -18.44 13.93
CA GLU A 58 -15.80 -19.00 14.65
C GLU A 58 -17.12 -18.62 13.97
N ILE A 59 -17.16 -17.46 13.31
CA ILE A 59 -18.28 -16.93 12.52
C ILE A 59 -18.25 -17.51 11.08
N ASP A 60 -17.17 -18.19 10.67
CA ASP A 60 -16.93 -18.65 9.29
C ASP A 60 -16.96 -17.51 8.24
N TRP A 61 -16.57 -16.29 8.64
CA TRP A 61 -16.65 -15.10 7.79
C TRP A 61 -15.33 -14.79 7.06
N PHE A 62 -14.89 -15.72 6.21
CA PHE A 62 -13.61 -15.63 5.51
C PHE A 62 -13.55 -14.53 4.42
N ALA A 63 -14.70 -13.97 4.03
CA ALA A 63 -14.77 -12.92 3.01
C ALA A 63 -13.86 -11.72 3.33
N TYR A 64 -13.91 -11.21 4.57
CA TYR A 64 -13.08 -10.10 5.01
C TYR A 64 -11.58 -10.41 4.93
N TRP A 65 -11.18 -11.64 5.26
CA TRP A 65 -9.78 -12.07 5.15
C TRP A 65 -9.29 -12.09 3.70
N TYR A 66 -10.11 -12.55 2.76
CA TYR A 66 -9.75 -12.50 1.34
C TYR A 66 -9.50 -11.05 0.88
N CYS A 67 -10.34 -10.10 1.32
CA CYS A 67 -10.16 -8.68 1.02
C CYS A 67 -8.81 -8.15 1.55
N MET A 68 -8.52 -8.45 2.81
CA MET A 68 -7.25 -8.11 3.46
C MET A 68 -6.03 -8.70 2.74
N TYR A 69 -6.13 -9.96 2.28
CA TYR A 69 -5.03 -10.61 1.56
C TYR A 69 -4.73 -9.96 0.21
N VAL A 70 -5.74 -9.45 -0.50
CA VAL A 70 -5.54 -8.72 -1.75
C VAL A 70 -4.75 -7.43 -1.50
N ILE A 71 -5.11 -6.67 -0.46
CA ILE A 71 -4.36 -5.46 -0.07
C ILE A 71 -2.94 -5.81 0.35
N LEU A 72 -2.78 -6.84 1.19
CA LEU A 72 -1.46 -7.29 1.67
C LEU A 72 -0.53 -7.68 0.51
N LEU A 73 -1.04 -8.41 -0.48
CA LEU A 73 -0.28 -8.74 -1.69
C LEU A 73 0.07 -7.47 -2.49
N GLY A 74 -0.89 -6.55 -2.64
CA GLY A 74 -0.67 -5.26 -3.29
C GLY A 74 0.47 -4.47 -2.63
N MET A 75 0.49 -4.37 -1.30
CA MET A 75 1.54 -3.65 -0.57
C MET A 75 2.92 -4.29 -0.73
N VAL A 76 3.02 -5.63 -0.75
CA VAL A 76 4.29 -6.32 -1.03
C VAL A 76 4.80 -6.02 -2.44
N LEU A 77 3.91 -5.99 -3.43
CA LEU A 77 4.28 -5.62 -4.80
C LEU A 77 4.75 -4.16 -4.87
N VAL A 78 4.06 -3.23 -4.21
CA VAL A 78 4.44 -1.81 -4.14
C VAL A 78 5.79 -1.61 -3.45
N LEU A 79 6.06 -2.36 -2.38
CA LEU A 79 7.38 -2.35 -1.72
C LEU A 79 8.49 -2.79 -2.68
N ALA A 80 8.28 -3.90 -3.38
CA ALA A 80 9.25 -4.45 -4.32
C ALA A 80 9.47 -3.50 -5.52
N THR A 81 8.40 -2.92 -6.09
CA THR A 81 8.51 -1.99 -7.22
C THR A 81 9.14 -0.66 -6.81
N SER A 82 8.80 -0.12 -5.64
CA SER A 82 9.39 1.13 -5.13
C SER A 82 10.89 0.96 -4.86
N GLY A 83 11.29 -0.15 -4.21
CA GLY A 83 12.71 -0.48 -4.00
C GLY A 83 13.45 -0.72 -5.32
N GLY A 84 12.82 -1.46 -6.24
CA GLY A 84 13.35 -1.68 -7.58
C GLY A 84 13.52 -0.39 -8.38
N GLN A 85 12.60 0.56 -8.23
CA GLN A 85 12.68 1.85 -8.90
C GLN A 85 13.80 2.72 -8.33
N ILE A 86 14.00 2.75 -7.01
CA ILE A 86 15.15 3.42 -6.39
C ILE A 86 16.46 2.85 -6.95
N ALA A 87 16.60 1.52 -6.99
CA ALA A 87 17.77 0.87 -7.57
C ALA A 87 17.94 1.22 -9.06
N ALA A 88 16.85 1.20 -9.84
CA ALA A 88 16.88 1.54 -11.26
C ALA A 88 17.34 2.99 -11.53
N ILE A 89 16.95 3.94 -10.66
CA ILE A 89 17.39 5.33 -10.71
C ILE A 89 18.89 5.43 -10.37
N MET A 90 19.37 4.68 -9.38
CA MET A 90 20.79 4.70 -8.99
C MET A 90 21.72 4.12 -10.06
N TYR A 91 21.26 3.10 -10.80
CA TYR A 91 22.03 2.47 -11.88
C TYR A 91 21.79 3.10 -13.26
N ASP A 92 21.00 4.18 -13.35
CA ASP A 92 20.70 4.87 -14.61
C ASP A 92 20.26 3.94 -15.76
N SER A 93 19.51 2.88 -15.42
CA SER A 93 19.13 1.85 -16.38
C SER A 93 17.71 2.08 -16.93
N VAL A 94 17.63 2.61 -18.16
CA VAL A 94 16.34 2.92 -18.84
C VAL A 94 15.45 1.69 -18.99
N GLY A 95 16.05 0.51 -19.22
CA GLY A 95 15.33 -0.77 -19.33
C GLY A 95 14.61 -1.14 -18.03
N THR A 96 15.35 -1.15 -16.91
CA THR A 96 14.81 -1.45 -15.58
C THR A 96 13.77 -0.43 -15.15
N LEU A 97 14.00 0.87 -15.40
CA LEU A 97 13.00 1.92 -15.15
C LEU A 97 11.69 1.67 -15.91
N THR A 98 11.78 1.17 -17.15
CA THR A 98 10.59 0.82 -17.95
C THR A 98 9.86 -0.39 -17.38
N LEU A 99 10.60 -1.42 -16.96
CA LEU A 99 10.02 -2.59 -16.31
C LEU A 99 9.30 -2.21 -14.99
N CYS A 100 9.96 -1.46 -14.11
CA CYS A 100 9.37 -0.97 -12.86
C CYS A 100 8.12 -0.12 -13.12
N GLN A 101 8.13 0.72 -14.15
CA GLN A 101 6.97 1.53 -14.54
C GLN A 101 5.77 0.68 -14.97
N ILE A 102 5.99 -0.39 -15.74
CA ILE A 102 4.91 -1.34 -16.12
C ILE A 102 4.37 -2.04 -14.86
N LEU A 103 5.27 -2.48 -13.97
CA LEU A 103 4.86 -3.11 -12.72
C LEU A 103 4.06 -2.17 -11.81
N PHE A 104 4.37 -0.87 -11.78
CA PHE A 104 3.56 0.12 -11.05
C PHE A 104 2.13 0.22 -11.58
N VAL A 105 1.94 0.20 -12.90
CA VAL A 105 0.59 0.18 -13.49
C VAL A 105 -0.17 -1.07 -13.04
N CYS A 106 0.48 -2.24 -13.01
CA CYS A 106 -0.13 -3.44 -12.46
C CYS A 106 -0.46 -3.30 -10.96
N CYS A 107 0.45 -2.71 -10.17
CA CYS A 107 0.20 -2.46 -8.73
C CYS A 107 -1.02 -1.57 -8.52
N MET A 108 -1.17 -0.50 -9.31
CA MET A 108 -2.35 0.38 -9.24
C MET A 108 -3.66 -0.38 -9.49
N LEU A 109 -3.68 -1.35 -10.41
CA LEU A 109 -4.87 -2.17 -10.64
C LEU A 109 -5.18 -3.07 -9.44
N PHE A 110 -4.15 -3.64 -8.80
CA PHE A 110 -4.31 -4.43 -7.58
C PHE A 110 -4.78 -3.57 -6.40
N GLU A 111 -4.22 -2.39 -6.21
CA GLU A 111 -4.63 -1.45 -5.16
C GLU A 111 -6.06 -0.95 -5.36
N LEU A 112 -6.45 -0.62 -6.59
CA LEU A 112 -7.82 -0.23 -6.91
C LEU A 112 -8.79 -1.38 -6.64
N THR A 113 -8.43 -2.61 -7.03
CA THR A 113 -9.25 -3.80 -6.74
C THR A 113 -9.36 -4.03 -5.24
N GLY A 114 -8.25 -3.95 -4.51
CA GLY A 114 -8.21 -4.07 -3.05
C GLY A 114 -9.08 -3.01 -2.36
N CYS A 115 -9.00 -1.75 -2.82
CA CYS A 115 -9.80 -0.64 -2.33
C CYS A 115 -11.30 -0.88 -2.54
N VAL A 116 -11.72 -1.27 -3.74
CA VAL A 116 -13.13 -1.57 -4.03
C VAL A 116 -13.62 -2.74 -3.16
N VAL A 117 -12.85 -3.81 -3.10
CA VAL A 117 -13.23 -5.02 -2.37
C VAL A 117 -13.32 -4.76 -0.86
N ILE A 118 -12.38 -4.02 -0.25
CA ILE A 118 -12.45 -3.70 1.18
C ILE A 118 -13.61 -2.74 1.49
N LEU A 119 -13.97 -1.82 0.59
CA LEU A 119 -15.13 -0.95 0.78
C LEU A 119 -16.44 -1.75 0.70
N VAL A 120 -16.53 -2.73 -0.20
CA VAL A 120 -17.71 -3.61 -0.34
C VAL A 120 -17.88 -4.53 0.87
N TYR A 121 -16.80 -5.03 1.47
CA TYR A 121 -16.89 -6.00 2.58
C TYR A 121 -16.51 -5.45 3.95
N GLY A 122 -16.25 -4.14 4.06
CA GLY A 122 -15.70 -3.55 5.27
C GLY A 122 -16.37 -2.26 5.75
N VAL A 123 -17.34 -1.73 5.00
CA VAL A 123 -18.09 -0.52 5.36
C VAL A 123 -19.54 -0.87 5.68
N GLU A 124 -20.08 -0.27 6.74
CA GLU A 124 -21.45 -0.50 7.23
C GLU A 124 -22.52 -0.25 6.18
N GLU A 125 -22.38 0.82 5.39
CA GLU A 125 -23.31 1.17 4.32
C GLU A 125 -23.39 0.11 3.20
N SER A 126 -22.47 -0.87 3.19
CA SER A 126 -22.54 -1.98 2.25
C SER A 126 -23.63 -2.98 2.62
N HIS A 127 -24.64 -3.07 1.76
CA HIS A 127 -25.69 -4.08 1.85
C HIS A 127 -25.13 -5.51 1.82
N VAL A 128 -24.07 -5.74 1.02
CA VAL A 128 -23.46 -7.08 0.90
C VAL A 128 -22.86 -7.52 2.22
N LEU A 129 -22.16 -6.62 2.92
CA LEU A 129 -21.59 -6.89 4.24
C LEU A 129 -22.68 -7.18 5.27
N THR A 130 -23.64 -6.27 5.38
CA THR A 130 -24.66 -6.35 6.43
C THR A 130 -25.58 -7.55 6.24
N GLU A 131 -25.96 -7.92 5.02
CA GLU A 131 -26.72 -9.15 4.76
C GLU A 131 -25.94 -10.41 5.12
N GLN A 132 -24.67 -10.51 4.71
CA GLN A 132 -23.85 -11.67 5.06
C GLN A 132 -23.71 -11.81 6.57
N LEU A 133 -23.44 -10.71 7.28
CA LEU A 133 -23.36 -10.73 8.74
C LEU A 133 -24.69 -11.13 9.38
N LYS A 134 -25.83 -10.63 8.86
CA LYS A 134 -27.17 -11.01 9.36
C LYS A 134 -27.39 -12.50 9.25
N ASP A 135 -27.11 -13.10 8.11
CA ASP A 135 -27.30 -14.54 7.88
C ASP A 135 -26.41 -15.38 8.78
N VAL A 136 -25.18 -14.94 8.97
CA VAL A 136 -24.25 -15.61 9.87
C VAL A 136 -24.73 -15.53 11.32
N PHE A 137 -25.05 -14.34 11.84
CA PHE A 137 -25.55 -14.20 13.21
C PHE A 137 -26.85 -14.96 13.44
N LYS A 138 -27.79 -14.95 12.49
CA LYS A 138 -29.00 -15.78 12.57
C LYS A 138 -28.64 -17.27 12.66
N THR A 139 -27.73 -17.73 11.84
CA THR A 139 -27.26 -19.13 11.86
C THR A 139 -26.66 -19.50 13.22
N LEU A 140 -25.86 -18.61 13.83
CA LEU A 140 -25.32 -18.80 15.18
C LEU A 140 -26.43 -18.88 16.24
N ILE A 141 -27.43 -17.98 16.19
CA ILE A 141 -28.58 -17.98 17.12
C ILE A 141 -29.34 -19.31 17.03
N TYR A 142 -29.63 -19.80 15.82
CA TYR A 142 -30.30 -21.09 15.63
C TYR A 142 -29.50 -22.27 16.20
N ARG A 143 -28.16 -22.21 16.13
CA ARG A 143 -27.26 -23.27 16.62
C ARG A 143 -26.91 -23.18 18.11
N ILE A 144 -27.27 -22.10 18.81
CA ILE A 144 -26.83 -21.82 20.19
C ILE A 144 -27.05 -22.97 21.21
N ASN A 145 -28.07 -23.82 21.01
CA ASN A 145 -28.41 -24.91 21.96
C ASN A 145 -27.62 -26.20 21.71
N TYR A 146 -27.11 -26.38 20.48
CA TYR A 146 -26.46 -27.62 20.05
C TYR A 146 -24.96 -27.43 19.86
N ASP A 147 -24.52 -26.21 19.62
CA ASP A 147 -23.13 -25.88 19.41
C ASP A 147 -22.60 -24.93 20.51
N PRO A 148 -21.82 -25.43 21.49
CA PRO A 148 -21.25 -24.59 22.54
C PRO A 148 -20.27 -23.55 21.97
N ARG A 149 -19.71 -23.82 20.78
CA ARG A 149 -18.82 -22.92 20.07
C ARG A 149 -19.57 -21.66 19.62
N ALA A 150 -20.70 -21.85 18.94
CA ALA A 150 -21.61 -20.77 18.52
C ALA A 150 -22.12 -19.93 19.70
N MET A 151 -22.47 -20.58 20.83
CA MET A 151 -22.88 -19.88 22.05
C MET A 151 -21.78 -18.98 22.60
N ARG A 152 -20.56 -19.52 22.73
CA ARG A 152 -19.42 -18.79 23.28
C ARG A 152 -19.09 -17.56 22.44
N ILE A 153 -18.97 -17.72 21.12
CA ILE A 153 -18.59 -16.60 20.25
C ILE A 153 -19.66 -15.51 20.21
N LEU A 154 -20.95 -15.90 20.19
CA LEU A 154 -22.05 -14.93 20.18
C LEU A 154 -22.06 -14.09 21.46
N ARG A 155 -21.80 -14.71 22.62
CA ARG A 155 -21.69 -14.03 23.91
C ARG A 155 -20.55 -13.02 23.93
N ILE A 156 -19.36 -13.42 23.46
CA ILE A 156 -18.17 -12.56 23.37
C ILE A 156 -18.45 -11.34 22.49
N ILE A 157 -19.03 -11.55 21.30
CA ILE A 157 -19.31 -10.45 20.37
C ILE A 157 -20.38 -9.52 20.94
N GLN A 158 -21.46 -10.05 21.50
CA GLN A 158 -22.54 -9.22 22.05
C GLN A 158 -22.07 -8.33 23.20
N GLU A 159 -21.24 -8.89 24.09
CA GLU A 159 -20.66 -8.15 25.20
C GLU A 159 -19.62 -7.12 24.72
N TYR A 160 -18.74 -7.51 23.80
CA TYR A 160 -17.64 -6.65 23.33
C TYR A 160 -18.12 -5.51 22.41
N VAL A 161 -18.98 -5.83 21.44
CA VAL A 161 -19.49 -4.89 20.43
C VAL A 161 -20.69 -4.09 20.96
N GLY A 162 -21.39 -4.60 21.97
CA GLY A 162 -22.57 -3.96 22.55
C GLY A 162 -23.79 -4.05 21.64
N CYS A 163 -24.15 -5.27 21.26
CA CYS A 163 -25.22 -5.55 20.28
C CYS A 163 -26.12 -6.70 20.72
N CYS A 164 -27.27 -6.86 20.08
CA CYS A 164 -28.17 -7.97 20.38
C CYS A 164 -28.87 -8.56 19.16
N GLY A 165 -28.81 -9.89 19.03
CA GLY A 165 -29.35 -10.60 17.88
C GLY A 165 -28.65 -10.24 16.56
N ALA A 166 -29.23 -10.63 15.42
CA ALA A 166 -28.68 -10.30 14.11
C ALA A 166 -29.11 -8.89 13.65
N ASN A 167 -30.42 -8.63 13.71
CA ASN A 167 -31.08 -7.33 13.50
C ASN A 167 -31.52 -6.69 14.81
N GLY A 168 -31.83 -7.50 15.82
CA GLY A 168 -32.29 -7.05 17.14
C GLY A 168 -32.61 -8.22 18.06
N SER A 169 -33.01 -7.95 19.30
CA SER A 169 -33.33 -9.00 20.29
C SER A 169 -34.50 -9.89 19.89
N GLU A 170 -35.37 -9.41 19.00
CA GLU A 170 -36.49 -10.17 18.42
C GLU A 170 -36.04 -11.46 17.72
N ASP A 171 -34.83 -11.51 17.15
CA ASP A 171 -34.31 -12.72 16.49
C ASP A 171 -34.23 -13.93 17.44
N TYR A 172 -34.07 -13.70 18.75
CA TYR A 172 -34.14 -14.77 19.74
C TYR A 172 -35.57 -15.26 19.95
N SER A 173 -36.52 -14.34 20.01
CA SER A 173 -37.93 -14.67 20.16
C SER A 173 -38.44 -15.46 18.95
N ASP A 174 -38.04 -15.05 17.74
CA ASP A 174 -38.34 -15.74 16.49
C ASP A 174 -37.75 -17.17 16.46
N ALA A 175 -36.56 -17.34 17.03
CA ALA A 175 -35.92 -18.64 17.19
C ALA A 175 -36.47 -19.48 18.36
N MET A 176 -37.49 -18.98 19.08
CA MET A 176 -38.06 -19.57 20.30
C MET A 176 -37.02 -19.76 21.41
N LYS A 177 -36.13 -18.77 21.59
CA LYS A 177 -35.05 -18.78 22.58
C LYS A 177 -35.14 -17.55 23.49
N PRO A 178 -34.76 -17.67 24.77
CA PRO A 178 -34.65 -16.51 25.63
C PRO A 178 -33.49 -15.61 25.18
N VAL A 179 -33.66 -14.31 25.32
CA VAL A 179 -32.60 -13.32 25.12
C VAL A 179 -31.50 -13.54 26.18
N PRO A 180 -30.22 -13.70 25.79
CA PRO A 180 -29.12 -13.93 26.71
C PRO A 180 -28.82 -12.68 27.56
N TRP A 181 -28.14 -12.84 28.71
CA TRP A 181 -27.86 -11.71 29.59
C TRP A 181 -26.80 -10.77 29.01
N GLU A 182 -25.93 -11.26 28.14
CA GLU A 182 -24.89 -10.50 27.43
C GLU A 182 -25.48 -9.44 26.49
N CYS A 183 -26.74 -9.61 26.09
CA CYS A 183 -27.46 -8.64 25.28
C CYS A 183 -27.91 -7.40 26.09
N ARG A 184 -27.71 -7.38 27.42
CA ARG A 184 -28.12 -6.26 28.27
C ARG A 184 -26.97 -5.29 28.52
N ASP A 185 -27.23 -4.01 28.29
CA ASP A 185 -26.34 -2.91 28.61
C ASP A 185 -26.07 -2.89 30.13
N PRO A 186 -24.81 -2.98 30.58
CA PRO A 186 -24.47 -3.06 32.00
C PRO A 186 -24.81 -1.77 32.78
N VAL A 187 -24.96 -0.64 32.09
CA VAL A 187 -25.26 0.67 32.67
C VAL A 187 -26.76 0.91 32.69
N LYS A 188 -27.45 0.67 31.56
CA LYS A 188 -28.89 0.95 31.43
C LYS A 188 -29.79 -0.19 31.91
N GLY A 189 -29.26 -1.42 31.96
CA GLY A 189 -30.00 -2.64 32.33
C GLY A 189 -31.01 -3.13 31.29
N GLY A 190 -31.19 -2.40 30.18
CA GLY A 190 -32.02 -2.78 29.04
C GLY A 190 -31.22 -3.51 27.97
N GLU A 191 -31.91 -4.07 26.98
CA GLU A 191 -31.30 -4.72 25.82
C GLU A 191 -30.59 -3.70 24.91
N TYR A 192 -29.52 -4.12 24.24
CA TYR A 192 -28.87 -3.28 23.23
C TYR A 192 -29.83 -2.96 22.09
N PRO A 193 -29.89 -1.69 21.63
CA PRO A 193 -30.90 -1.25 20.65
C PRO A 193 -30.60 -1.69 19.21
N TYR A 194 -29.36 -2.09 18.91
CA TYR A 194 -28.91 -2.42 17.55
C TYR A 194 -28.51 -3.89 17.42
N GLY A 195 -28.82 -4.46 16.25
CA GLY A 195 -28.39 -5.78 15.85
C GLY A 195 -26.88 -5.92 15.70
N CYS A 196 -26.34 -7.12 15.92
CA CYS A 196 -24.91 -7.37 15.83
C CYS A 196 -24.36 -7.24 14.42
N ALA A 197 -25.15 -7.50 13.37
CA ALA A 197 -24.67 -7.30 12.01
C ALA A 197 -24.34 -5.83 11.74
N GLN A 198 -25.22 -4.92 12.17
CA GLN A 198 -25.05 -3.48 12.03
C GLN A 198 -23.89 -2.97 12.89
N GLN A 199 -23.90 -3.32 14.18
CA GLN A 199 -22.93 -2.79 15.14
C GLN A 199 -21.51 -3.30 14.85
N LEU A 200 -21.37 -4.56 14.40
CA LEU A 200 -20.08 -5.09 13.98
C LEU A 200 -19.58 -4.42 12.69
N ALA A 201 -20.46 -4.16 11.74
CA ALA A 201 -20.09 -3.43 10.52
C ALA A 201 -19.60 -2.01 10.85
N TRP A 202 -20.26 -1.32 11.78
CA TRP A 202 -19.83 0.00 12.26
C TRP A 202 -18.49 -0.05 12.99
N TRP A 203 -18.23 -1.11 13.77
CA TRP A 203 -16.93 -1.33 14.42
C TRP A 203 -15.80 -1.57 13.41
N LEU A 204 -16.08 -2.23 12.29
CA LEU A 204 -15.12 -2.52 11.21
C LEU A 204 -14.82 -1.32 10.30
N GLU A 205 -15.80 -0.45 10.12
CA GLU A 205 -15.74 0.69 9.22
C GLU A 205 -14.47 1.55 9.37
N PRO A 206 -14.03 2.00 10.56
CA PRO A 206 -12.84 2.84 10.66
C PRO A 206 -11.57 2.15 10.15
N TRP A 207 -11.44 0.84 10.33
CA TRP A 207 -10.29 0.07 9.85
C TRP A 207 -10.32 -0.09 8.33
N SER A 208 -11.47 -0.45 7.79
CA SER A 208 -11.66 -0.62 6.34
C SER A 208 -11.53 0.70 5.58
N ALA A 209 -12.13 1.77 6.11
CA ALA A 209 -12.09 3.11 5.54
C ALA A 209 -10.68 3.69 5.58
N THR A 210 -9.92 3.50 6.66
CA THR A 210 -8.52 3.95 6.72
C THR A 210 -7.66 3.22 5.69
N MET A 211 -7.77 1.89 5.57
CA MET A 211 -7.06 1.12 4.55
C MET A 211 -7.43 1.58 3.13
N ALA A 212 -8.72 1.79 2.84
CA ALA A 212 -9.18 2.28 1.55
C ALA A 212 -8.66 3.69 1.24
N ALA A 213 -8.67 4.60 2.21
CA ALA A 213 -8.17 5.96 2.06
C ALA A 213 -6.68 5.98 1.73
N PHE A 214 -5.87 5.14 2.37
CA PHE A 214 -4.45 5.01 2.05
C PHE A 214 -4.22 4.43 0.66
N CYS A 215 -4.98 3.42 0.24
CA CYS A 215 -4.90 2.89 -1.13
C CYS A 215 -5.22 3.98 -2.17
N LEU A 216 -6.28 4.77 -1.97
CA LEU A 216 -6.62 5.88 -2.86
C LEU A 216 -5.54 6.96 -2.90
N LEU A 217 -4.94 7.28 -1.75
CA LEU A 217 -3.83 8.23 -1.68
C LEU A 217 -2.61 7.72 -2.46
N LEU A 218 -2.26 6.44 -2.31
CA LEU A 218 -1.15 5.81 -3.04
C LEU A 218 -1.39 5.80 -4.55
N LEU A 219 -2.63 5.55 -5.00
CA LEU A 219 -2.98 5.65 -6.43
C LEU A 219 -2.66 7.03 -7.01
N VAL A 220 -2.97 8.11 -6.29
CA VAL A 220 -2.64 9.48 -6.73
C VAL A 220 -1.12 9.68 -6.79
N VAL A 221 -0.39 9.20 -5.77
CA VAL A 221 1.08 9.27 -5.74
C VAL A 221 1.69 8.49 -6.91
N HIS A 222 1.17 7.31 -7.25
CA HIS A 222 1.64 6.50 -8.38
C HIS A 222 1.45 7.20 -9.73
N VAL A 223 0.34 7.91 -9.94
CA VAL A 223 0.16 8.73 -11.17
C VAL A 223 1.27 9.77 -11.27
N ILE A 224 1.57 10.47 -10.18
CA ILE A 224 2.65 11.48 -10.14
C ILE A 224 4.01 10.83 -10.42
N GLN A 225 4.31 9.68 -9.80
CA GLN A 225 5.54 8.93 -10.02
C GLN A 225 5.68 8.47 -11.47
N ILE A 226 4.62 7.99 -12.12
CA ILE A 226 4.63 7.57 -13.52
C ILE A 226 4.99 8.74 -14.44
N VAL A 227 4.42 9.93 -14.19
CA VAL A 227 4.72 11.15 -14.96
C VAL A 227 6.19 11.52 -14.80
N PHE A 228 6.70 11.61 -13.56
CA PHE A 228 8.11 11.96 -13.32
C PHE A 228 9.08 10.92 -13.86
N THR A 229 8.75 9.63 -13.75
CA THR A 229 9.54 8.54 -14.33
C THR A 229 9.63 8.67 -15.85
N SER A 230 8.52 9.00 -16.50
CA SER A 230 8.47 9.19 -17.95
C SER A 230 9.34 10.39 -18.38
N GLN A 231 9.28 11.49 -17.64
CA GLN A 231 10.12 12.66 -17.89
C GLN A 231 11.61 12.37 -17.67
N LEU A 232 11.96 11.63 -16.61
CA LEU A 232 13.33 11.22 -16.32
C LEU A 232 13.88 10.30 -17.42
N LYS A 233 13.08 9.33 -17.89
CA LYS A 233 13.45 8.43 -18.97
C LYS A 233 13.77 9.18 -20.27
N THR A 234 12.96 10.19 -20.63
CA THR A 234 13.24 11.02 -21.80
C THR A 234 14.56 11.77 -21.66
N SER A 235 14.79 12.44 -20.52
CA SER A 235 16.05 13.15 -20.26
C SER A 235 17.26 12.21 -20.28
N LEU A 236 17.15 11.02 -19.68
CA LEU A 236 18.24 10.05 -19.63
C LEU A 236 18.59 9.48 -21.00
N ARG A 237 17.60 9.24 -21.88
CA ARG A 237 17.86 8.79 -23.26
C ARG A 237 18.64 9.83 -24.06
N VAL A 238 18.30 11.11 -23.91
CA VAL A 238 19.01 12.21 -24.58
C VAL A 238 20.47 12.26 -24.12
N LEU A 239 20.71 12.12 -22.81
CA LEU A 239 22.07 12.10 -22.25
C LEU A 239 22.88 10.91 -22.76
N LEU A 240 22.32 9.70 -22.73
CA LEU A 240 23.00 8.50 -23.26
C LEU A 240 23.34 8.62 -24.75
N GLN A 241 22.43 9.18 -25.54
CA GLN A 241 22.69 9.42 -26.96
C GLN A 241 23.77 10.49 -27.18
N SER A 242 23.80 11.55 -26.36
CA SER A 242 24.83 12.57 -26.44
C SER A 242 26.23 12.07 -26.08
N GLU A 243 26.32 11.09 -25.17
CA GLU A 243 27.56 10.44 -24.78
C GLU A 243 28.13 9.58 -25.92
N GLU A 244 27.26 8.82 -26.61
CA GLU A 244 27.62 8.02 -27.78
C GLU A 244 28.15 8.88 -28.95
N TYR A 245 27.59 10.07 -29.17
CA TYR A 245 28.08 10.99 -30.21
C TYR A 245 29.42 11.68 -29.88
N HIS A 246 29.78 11.83 -28.61
CA HIS A 246 31.00 12.56 -28.22
C HIS A 246 32.27 11.70 -28.30
N TYR A 247 32.14 10.37 -28.30
CA TYR A 247 33.23 9.42 -28.53
C TYR A 247 32.93 8.55 -29.76
N PRO A 248 32.98 9.13 -30.99
CA PRO A 248 32.96 8.29 -32.18
C PRO A 248 34.21 7.42 -32.16
N GLU A 249 34.03 6.11 -32.32
CA GLU A 249 35.06 5.07 -32.50
C GLU A 249 36.38 5.58 -33.10
N GLU A 250 37.31 6.08 -32.29
CA GLU A 250 38.73 6.07 -32.64
C GLU A 250 39.29 4.68 -32.27
N ASP A 251 39.04 3.75 -33.17
CA ASP A 251 39.88 2.60 -33.50
C ASP A 251 40.60 1.88 -32.34
N ASN A 252 39.86 1.01 -31.64
CA ASN A 252 40.24 -0.38 -31.28
C ASN A 252 41.72 -0.70 -30.92
N ARG A 253 42.43 0.16 -30.16
CA ARG A 253 43.80 -0.18 -29.71
C ARG A 253 44.12 -0.05 -28.22
N TYR A 254 43.19 0.43 -27.38
CA TYR A 254 43.42 0.59 -25.93
C TYR A 254 42.26 0.08 -25.04
N GLY A 255 41.50 -0.91 -25.52
CA GLY A 255 40.19 -1.32 -24.98
C GLY A 255 40.13 -2.04 -23.62
N GLU A 256 41.18 -2.06 -22.80
CA GLU A 256 41.15 -2.72 -21.49
C GLU A 256 41.45 -1.80 -20.28
N ASP A 257 42.23 -0.73 -20.44
CA ASP A 257 42.55 0.16 -19.32
C ASP A 257 41.45 1.21 -19.02
N ASP A 258 40.61 1.56 -20.00
CA ASP A 258 39.69 2.69 -19.88
C ASP A 258 38.40 2.38 -19.10
N ARG A 259 37.99 1.10 -19.05
CA ARG A 259 36.88 0.67 -18.17
C ARG A 259 37.21 0.81 -16.68
N ARG A 260 38.49 0.73 -16.30
CA ARG A 260 38.95 1.03 -14.93
C ARG A 260 38.85 2.53 -14.65
N TYR A 261 39.23 3.37 -15.62
CA TYR A 261 39.25 4.82 -15.45
C TYR A 261 37.87 5.44 -15.32
N GLN A 262 36.88 4.98 -16.09
CA GLN A 262 35.50 5.44 -15.90
C GLN A 262 34.92 5.02 -14.55
N SER A 263 35.18 3.78 -14.08
CA SER A 263 34.72 3.35 -12.74
C SER A 263 35.31 4.21 -11.62
N GLU A 264 36.58 4.65 -11.77
CA GLU A 264 37.23 5.55 -10.81
C GLU A 264 36.69 6.98 -10.88
N LYS A 265 36.26 7.45 -12.05
CA LYS A 265 35.74 8.82 -12.23
C LYS A 265 34.34 8.98 -11.63
N TYR A 266 33.48 7.95 -11.74
CA TYR A 266 32.19 7.94 -11.03
C TYR A 266 32.36 7.83 -9.51
N LEU A 267 33.35 7.07 -9.03
CA LEU A 267 33.68 6.99 -7.59
C LEU A 267 34.29 8.29 -7.04
N LYS A 268 35.11 9.00 -7.84
CA LYS A 268 35.71 10.28 -7.45
C LYS A 268 34.70 11.44 -7.48
N ASN A 269 33.87 11.54 -8.51
CA ASN A 269 32.88 12.64 -8.61
C ASN A 269 31.71 12.49 -7.61
N GLY A 270 31.43 11.28 -7.11
CA GLY A 270 30.52 11.09 -5.97
C GLY A 270 31.05 11.68 -4.65
N ASN A 271 32.37 11.71 -4.46
CA ASN A 271 33.00 12.21 -3.23
C ASN A 271 33.26 13.73 -3.22
N TYR A 272 33.45 14.38 -4.38
CA TYR A 272 33.73 15.82 -4.41
C TYR A 272 32.54 16.70 -4.00
N ARG A 273 31.30 16.21 -4.08
CA ARG A 273 30.11 17.00 -3.69
C ARG A 273 29.88 17.07 -2.18
N TYR A 274 30.47 16.18 -1.38
CA TYR A 274 30.42 16.29 0.09
C TYR A 274 31.52 17.16 0.68
N GLN A 275 32.63 17.38 -0.04
CA GLN A 275 33.74 18.20 0.43
C GLN A 275 33.53 19.71 0.18
N SER A 276 32.70 20.08 -0.81
CA SER A 276 32.46 21.49 -1.16
C SER A 276 31.50 22.22 -0.20
N ASP A 277 30.69 21.49 0.59
CA ASP A 277 29.78 22.10 1.57
C ASP A 277 30.41 22.20 2.98
N SER A 278 31.51 21.47 3.26
CA SER A 278 32.21 21.57 4.55
C SER A 278 33.09 22.82 4.67
N ASP A 279 33.45 23.44 3.54
CA ASP A 279 34.35 24.60 3.51
C ASP A 279 33.60 25.95 3.57
N ALA A 280 32.26 25.92 3.58
CA ALA A 280 31.41 27.11 3.64
C ALA A 280 30.97 27.52 5.07
N TYR A 281 31.45 26.83 6.12
CA TYR A 281 31.06 27.09 7.53
C TYR A 281 32.21 27.51 8.45
N ASN A 282 33.38 27.81 7.87
CA ASN A 282 34.59 28.24 8.60
C ASN A 282 35.06 29.66 8.18
N ASP A 283 34.14 30.56 7.90
CA ASP A 283 34.40 32.02 7.86
C ASP A 283 33.21 32.78 8.50
#